data_AF-A0A1B8P4K8-F1
#
_entry.id   AF-A0A1B8P4K8-F1
#
_cell.length_a   1.000
_cell.length_b   1.000
_cell.length_c   1.000
_cell.angle_alpha   90.00
_cell.angle_beta   90.00
_cell.angle_gamma   90.00
#
_symmetry.space_group_name_H-M   'P 1'
#
loop_
_entity.id
_entity.type
_entity.pdbx_description
1 polymer ?
#
loop_
_entity_poly.entity_id
_entity_poly.type
_entity_poly.pdbx_seq_one_letter_code
_entity_poly.pdbx_strand_id
1 'polypeptide(L)'
;MPSLDFEQYDKQHVWDLSGPEGATARILHHPRLVTDSAETLHQAALAGHGVVKLAMLVGHDDLKRRDLVDVLPGWEPRGGILHAVFPSRRGLLPAVRAFLDFLDEHIEEEDFLTFQNEEGKRQEGQVQQEEQ
;
A
#
# COMPACT_ATOMS: atom_id res chain seq x y z
N MET A 1 -9.06 -19.19 3.41
CA MET A 1 -9.51 -18.29 2.34
C MET A 1 -8.51 -18.39 1.18
N PRO A 2 -8.92 -18.57 -0.08
CA PRO A 2 -7.99 -18.53 -1.20
C PRO A 2 -7.42 -17.10 -1.32
N SER A 3 -6.09 -16.97 -1.30
CA SER A 3 -5.40 -15.68 -1.45
C SER A 3 -4.62 -15.63 -2.76
N LEU A 4 -4.40 -14.43 -3.26
CA LEU A 4 -3.53 -14.10 -4.40
C LEU A 4 -2.54 -13.05 -3.88
N ASP A 5 -1.30 -13.08 -4.36
CA ASP A 5 -0.29 -12.16 -3.85
C ASP A 5 0.82 -11.87 -4.86
N PHE A 6 1.56 -10.81 -4.60
CA PHE A 6 2.78 -10.52 -5.32
C PHE A 6 3.89 -11.51 -4.96
N GLU A 7 4.86 -11.66 -5.85
CA GLU A 7 6.12 -12.30 -5.50
C GLU A 7 6.82 -11.52 -4.36
N GLN A 8 7.17 -12.23 -3.29
CA GLN A 8 7.82 -11.67 -2.10
C GLN A 8 9.29 -12.06 -2.07
N TYR A 9 10.19 -11.11 -1.79
CA TYR A 9 11.63 -11.36 -1.77
C TYR A 9 12.06 -12.40 -0.72
N ASP A 10 11.42 -12.38 0.45
CA ASP A 10 11.68 -13.31 1.56
C ASP A 10 10.88 -14.63 1.42
N LYS A 11 10.08 -14.75 0.35
CA LYS A 11 9.16 -15.87 0.07
C LYS A 11 8.10 -16.09 1.16
N GLN A 12 7.87 -15.11 2.03
CA GLN A 12 6.83 -15.18 3.04
C GLN A 12 5.63 -14.32 2.64
N HIS A 13 4.46 -14.93 2.63
CA HIS A 13 3.21 -14.26 2.27
C HIS A 13 2.45 -13.87 3.54
N VAL A 14 2.53 -12.58 3.88
CA VAL A 14 1.98 -12.03 5.11
C VAL A 14 1.21 -10.75 4.82
N TRP A 15 -0.02 -10.66 5.32
CA TRP A 15 -0.72 -9.40 5.46
C TRP A 15 -0.53 -8.85 6.88
N ASP A 16 0.16 -7.72 6.97
CA ASP A 16 0.18 -6.91 8.18
C ASP A 16 -0.91 -5.85 8.07
N LEU A 17 -1.83 -5.88 9.04
CA LEU A 17 -3.02 -5.06 9.07
C LEU A 17 -3.05 -4.22 10.35
N SER A 18 -3.49 -2.99 10.21
CA SER A 18 -3.87 -2.08 11.29
C SER A 18 -5.39 -2.04 11.37
N GLY A 19 -5.94 -2.08 12.59
CA GLY A 19 -7.37 -2.18 12.84
C GLY A 19 -7.87 -1.15 13.86
N PRO A 20 -9.15 -1.26 14.25
CA PRO A 20 -9.78 -0.31 15.16
C PRO A 20 -9.05 -0.23 16.50
N GLU A 21 -9.05 0.94 17.12
CA GLU A 21 -8.45 1.19 18.44
C GLU A 21 -6.94 0.88 18.51
N GLY A 22 -6.24 0.89 17.37
CA GLY A 22 -4.81 0.59 17.28
C GLY A 22 -4.49 -0.91 17.33
N ALA A 23 -5.49 -1.77 17.09
CA ALA A 23 -5.25 -3.19 16.93
C ALA A 23 -4.31 -3.46 15.75
N THR A 24 -3.52 -4.52 15.85
CA THR A 24 -2.68 -5.00 14.76
C THR A 24 -2.89 -6.48 14.55
N ALA A 25 -2.85 -6.91 13.29
CA ALA A 25 -2.96 -8.32 12.93
C ALA A 25 -1.89 -8.69 11.91
N ARG A 26 -1.27 -9.84 12.10
CA ARG A 26 -0.30 -10.43 11.17
C ARG A 26 -0.85 -11.75 10.66
N ILE A 27 -1.25 -11.80 9.40
CA ILE A 27 -1.92 -12.95 8.79
C ILE A 27 -0.94 -13.63 7.84
N LEU A 28 -0.43 -14.79 8.24
CA LEU A 28 0.30 -15.68 7.33
C LEU A 28 -0.70 -16.38 6.40
N HIS A 29 -0.45 -16.36 5.10
CA HIS A 29 -1.30 -17.00 4.11
C HIS A 29 -0.50 -17.80 3.08
N HIS A 30 -1.20 -18.61 2.29
CA HIS A 30 -0.63 -19.43 1.24
C HIS A 30 -1.37 -19.11 -0.07
N PRO A 31 -0.82 -18.21 -0.91
CA PRO A 31 -1.47 -17.81 -2.16
C PRO A 31 -1.63 -18.98 -3.12
N ARG A 32 -2.74 -19.00 -3.85
CA ARG A 32 -2.97 -19.94 -4.97
C ARG A 32 -2.38 -19.43 -6.28
N LEU A 33 -2.08 -18.13 -6.34
CA LEU A 33 -1.43 -17.44 -7.44
C LEU A 33 -0.43 -16.46 -6.85
N VAL A 34 0.80 -16.52 -7.36
CA VAL A 34 1.89 -15.59 -7.07
C VAL A 34 2.43 -15.08 -8.40
N THR A 35 2.51 -13.76 -8.56
CA THR A 35 3.00 -13.09 -9.79
C THR A 35 3.52 -11.70 -9.46
N ASP A 36 4.36 -11.13 -10.32
CA ASP A 36 4.83 -9.75 -10.25
C ASP A 36 3.88 -8.74 -10.93
N SER A 37 2.81 -9.22 -11.58
CA SER A 37 1.86 -8.38 -12.32
C SER A 37 0.61 -8.04 -11.51
N ALA A 38 0.42 -6.75 -11.23
CA ALA A 38 -0.79 -6.24 -10.60
C ALA A 38 -2.05 -6.49 -11.45
N GLU A 39 -1.93 -6.40 -12.78
CA GLU A 39 -3.04 -6.64 -13.72
C GLU A 39 -3.49 -8.10 -13.66
N THR A 40 -2.56 -9.05 -13.63
CA THR A 40 -2.88 -10.48 -13.52
C THR A 40 -3.62 -10.78 -12.22
N LEU A 41 -3.15 -10.20 -11.11
CA LEU A 41 -3.80 -10.37 -9.80
C LEU A 41 -5.20 -9.76 -9.76
N HIS A 42 -5.36 -8.56 -10.32
CA HIS A 42 -6.63 -7.86 -10.42
C HIS A 42 -7.67 -8.65 -11.23
N GLN A 43 -7.30 -9.13 -12.42
CA GLN A 43 -8.19 -9.95 -13.24
C GLN A 43 -8.54 -11.27 -12.55
N ALA A 44 -7.60 -11.90 -11.86
CA ALA A 44 -7.87 -13.12 -11.09
C ALA A 44 -8.84 -12.87 -9.92
N ALA A 45 -8.75 -11.72 -9.25
CA ALA A 45 -9.69 -11.33 -8.20
C ALA A 45 -11.10 -11.09 -8.75
N LEU A 46 -11.22 -10.36 -9.86
CA LEU A 46 -12.49 -10.16 -10.57
C LEU A 46 -13.12 -11.47 -11.07
N ALA A 47 -12.30 -12.44 -11.45
CA ALA A 47 -12.74 -13.80 -11.80
C ALA A 47 -13.11 -14.67 -10.57
N GLY A 48 -13.01 -14.14 -9.35
CA GLY A 48 -13.37 -14.84 -8.11
C GLY A 48 -12.35 -15.87 -7.65
N HIS A 49 -11.09 -15.77 -8.07
CA HIS A 49 -10.06 -16.75 -7.72
C HIS A 49 -9.48 -16.59 -6.31
N GLY A 50 -9.69 -15.44 -5.66
CA GLY A 50 -9.30 -15.23 -4.27
C GLY A 50 -9.30 -13.77 -3.83
N VAL A 51 -8.80 -13.55 -2.61
CA VAL A 51 -8.60 -12.24 -2.00
C VAL A 51 -7.17 -11.76 -2.28
N VAL A 52 -7.04 -10.47 -2.57
CA VAL A 52 -5.76 -9.85 -2.91
C VAL A 52 -5.64 -8.48 -2.26
N LYS A 53 -4.42 -8.11 -1.87
CA LYS A 53 -4.05 -6.72 -1.53
C LYS A 53 -3.54 -6.03 -2.80
N LEU A 54 -4.26 -5.02 -3.29
CA LEU A 54 -3.87 -4.21 -4.44
C LEU A 54 -3.79 -2.73 -4.07
N ALA A 55 -3.00 -1.97 -4.84
CA ALA A 55 -3.04 -0.53 -4.76
C ALA A 55 -4.42 -0.01 -5.20
N MET A 56 -4.93 1.03 -4.55
CA MET A 56 -6.23 1.62 -4.89
C MET A 56 -6.29 2.12 -6.33
N LEU A 57 -5.18 2.58 -6.90
CA LEU A 57 -5.06 2.92 -8.32
C LEU A 57 -5.53 1.79 -9.26
N VAL A 58 -5.45 0.53 -8.83
CA VAL A 58 -5.87 -0.64 -9.61
C VAL A 58 -7.31 -1.06 -9.27
N GLY A 59 -7.69 -1.08 -7.99
CA GLY A 59 -8.95 -1.68 -7.52
C GLY A 59 -10.11 -0.72 -7.24
N HIS A 60 -9.88 0.59 -7.21
CA HIS A 60 -10.85 1.59 -6.72
C HIS A 60 -12.16 1.57 -7.49
N ASP A 61 -12.10 1.56 -8.82
CA ASP A 61 -13.29 1.62 -9.66
C ASP A 61 -14.15 0.35 -9.54
N ASP A 62 -13.52 -0.82 -9.37
CA ASP A 62 -14.24 -2.07 -9.18
C ASP A 62 -14.84 -2.19 -7.76
N LEU A 63 -14.22 -1.58 -6.76
CA LEU A 63 -14.83 -1.43 -5.43
C LEU A 63 -16.06 -0.50 -5.49
N LYS A 64 -15.96 0.63 -6.21
CA LYS A 64 -17.10 1.54 -6.43
C LYS A 64 -18.25 0.86 -7.17
N ARG A 65 -17.93 0.07 -8.19
CA ARG A 65 -18.90 -0.69 -8.99
C ARG A 65 -19.42 -1.96 -8.30
N ARG A 66 -18.79 -2.36 -7.18
CA ARG A 66 -19.07 -3.59 -6.42
C ARG A 66 -18.75 -4.88 -7.16
N ASP A 67 -17.86 -4.83 -8.14
CA ASP A 67 -17.27 -6.03 -8.75
C ASP A 67 -16.17 -6.62 -7.86
N LEU A 68 -15.54 -5.76 -7.05
CA LEU A 68 -14.76 -6.16 -5.88
C LEU A 68 -15.48 -5.71 -4.61
N VAL A 69 -15.15 -6.37 -3.49
CA VAL A 69 -15.68 -6.04 -2.17
C VAL A 69 -14.55 -5.99 -1.16
N ASP A 70 -14.61 -5.04 -0.24
CA ASP A 70 -13.77 -5.04 0.94
C ASP A 70 -14.20 -6.17 1.89
N VAL A 71 -13.31 -7.14 2.08
CA VAL A 71 -13.54 -8.33 2.91
C VAL A 71 -13.11 -8.15 4.36
N LEU A 72 -12.44 -7.03 4.69
CA LEU A 72 -11.93 -6.74 6.03
C LEU A 72 -12.28 -5.28 6.42
N PRO A 73 -13.58 -4.92 6.48
CA PRO A 73 -13.98 -3.56 6.78
C PRO A 73 -13.45 -3.09 8.15
N GLY A 74 -12.85 -1.91 8.17
CA GLY A 74 -12.22 -1.32 9.35
C GLY A 74 -10.80 -1.82 9.63
N TRP A 75 -10.25 -2.68 8.76
CA TRP A 75 -8.84 -3.07 8.79
C TRP A 75 -8.15 -2.59 7.51
N GLU A 76 -6.99 -1.99 7.69
CA GLU A 76 -6.19 -1.45 6.60
C GLU A 76 -4.87 -2.20 6.52
N PRO A 77 -4.48 -2.70 5.34
CA PRO A 77 -3.15 -3.22 5.15
C PRO A 77 -2.12 -2.10 5.24
N ARG A 78 -0.89 -2.42 5.64
CA ARG A 78 0.21 -1.45 5.58
C ARG A 78 0.39 -0.90 4.16
N GLY A 79 0.40 0.43 4.05
CA GLY A 79 0.57 1.17 2.81
C GLY A 79 1.92 0.90 2.15
N GLY A 80 1.95 1.01 0.82
CA GLY A 80 3.18 0.96 0.03
C GLY A 80 3.83 2.33 -0.10
N ILE A 81 5.14 2.38 -0.36
CA ILE A 81 5.85 3.64 -0.65
C ILE A 81 5.95 3.81 -2.17
N LEU A 82 5.51 4.96 -2.69
CA LEU A 82 5.74 5.34 -4.09
C LEU A 82 7.10 6.04 -4.22
N HIS A 83 7.97 5.49 -5.06
CA HIS A 83 9.29 6.07 -5.31
C HIS A 83 9.39 6.67 -6.71
N ALA A 84 9.77 7.95 -6.78
CA ALA A 84 10.22 8.57 -8.02
C ALA A 84 11.74 8.38 -8.18
N VAL A 85 12.16 7.55 -9.14
CA VAL A 85 13.59 7.21 -9.35
C VAL A 85 14.09 7.83 -10.65
N PHE A 86 15.16 8.62 -10.57
CA PHE A 86 15.82 9.25 -11.73
C PHE A 86 17.35 9.28 -11.57
N PRO A 87 18.13 9.29 -12.67
CA PRO A 87 19.59 9.28 -12.60
C PRO A 87 20.15 10.57 -11.99
N SER A 88 20.93 10.48 -10.90
CA SER A 88 21.47 11.65 -10.19
C SER A 88 22.56 12.43 -10.95
N ARG A 89 23.22 11.81 -11.93
CA ARG A 89 24.50 12.28 -12.51
C ARG A 89 24.43 13.58 -13.31
N ARG A 90 23.25 14.18 -13.53
CA ARG A 90 23.08 15.43 -14.30
C ARG A 90 22.47 16.58 -13.49
N GLY A 91 22.29 16.40 -12.18
CA GLY A 91 21.39 17.25 -11.40
C GLY A 91 19.93 17.03 -11.83
N LEU A 92 18.99 17.52 -11.02
CA LEU A 92 17.57 17.44 -11.35
C LEU A 92 17.28 18.42 -12.49
N LEU A 93 17.00 17.92 -13.69
CA LEU A 93 16.64 18.77 -14.82
C LEU A 93 15.36 19.57 -14.47
N PRO A 94 15.25 20.85 -14.87
CA PRO A 94 14.06 21.66 -14.60
C PRO A 94 12.74 20.99 -15.02
N ALA A 95 12.75 20.25 -16.13
CA ALA A 95 11.58 19.50 -16.59
C ALA A 95 11.20 18.34 -15.65
N VAL A 96 12.18 17.65 -15.05
CA VAL A 96 11.90 16.60 -14.06
C VAL A 96 11.38 17.23 -12.77
N ARG A 97 11.94 18.37 -12.33
CA ARG A 97 11.41 19.09 -11.17
C ARG A 97 9.97 19.53 -11.38
N ALA A 98 9.68 20.18 -12.52
CA ALA A 98 8.32 20.60 -12.85
C ALA A 98 7.34 19.42 -12.94
N PHE A 99 7.80 18.26 -13.41
CA PHE A 99 6.97 17.04 -13.39
C PHE A 99 6.72 16.53 -11.97
N LEU A 100 7.73 16.52 -11.10
CA LEU A 100 7.55 16.14 -9.70
C LEU A 100 6.61 17.10 -8.97
N ASP A 101 6.76 18.41 -9.21
CA ASP A 101 5.85 19.43 -8.66
C ASP A 101 4.42 19.22 -9.14
N PHE A 102 4.25 18.92 -10.44
CA PHE A 102 2.94 18.58 -10.99
C PHE A 102 2.33 17.33 -10.32
N LEU A 103 3.12 16.28 -10.11
CA LEU A 103 2.65 15.07 -9.42
C LEU A 103 2.28 15.37 -7.96
N ASP A 104 3.06 16.18 -7.27
CA ASP A 104 2.79 16.60 -5.88
C ASP A 104 1.49 17.41 -5.78
N GLU A 105 1.20 18.24 -6.78
CA GLU A 105 -0.03 19.04 -6.85
C GLU A 105 -1.28 18.25 -7.24
N HIS A 106 -1.14 17.18 -8.05
CA HIS A 106 -2.27 16.50 -8.70
C HIS A 106 -2.56 15.10 -8.19
N ILE A 107 -1.63 14.47 -7.49
CA ILE A 107 -1.97 13.27 -6.75
C ILE A 107 -2.58 13.76 -5.43
N GLU A 108 -3.88 13.59 -5.28
CA GLU A 108 -4.59 14.10 -4.12
C GLU A 108 -4.01 13.52 -2.82
N GLU A 109 -3.97 14.33 -1.77
CA GLU A 109 -3.54 13.87 -0.46
C GLU A 109 -4.44 12.70 -0.01
N GLU A 110 -5.71 12.59 -0.42
CA GLU A 110 -6.57 11.42 -0.14
C GLU A 110 -6.15 10.14 -0.89
N ASP A 111 -5.64 10.28 -2.12
CA ASP A 111 -4.97 9.18 -2.83
C ASP A 111 -3.69 8.76 -2.08
N PHE A 112 -3.09 9.65 -1.27
CA PHE A 112 -1.90 9.41 -0.45
C PHE A 112 -2.14 9.17 1.08
N LEU A 113 -3.27 9.53 1.67
CA LEU A 113 -3.53 9.43 3.12
C LEU A 113 -3.91 7.99 3.50
N THR A 114 -4.34 7.19 2.53
CA THR A 114 -4.28 5.72 2.58
C THR A 114 -2.83 5.22 2.79
N PHE A 115 -1.81 6.03 2.47
CA PHE A 115 -0.38 5.70 2.56
C PHE A 115 0.39 6.42 3.69
N GLN A 116 -0.19 7.40 4.40
CA GLN A 116 0.54 8.25 5.38
C GLN A 116 0.10 8.11 6.85
N ASN A 117 -0.94 7.32 7.16
CA ASN A 117 -1.38 7.12 8.56
C ASN A 117 -0.37 6.37 9.47
N GLU A 118 0.86 6.11 9.02
CA GLU A 118 1.92 5.48 9.81
C GLU A 118 3.02 6.43 10.34
N GLU A 119 3.07 7.73 9.96
CA GLU A 119 4.13 8.63 10.46
C GLU A 119 3.74 9.47 11.71
N GLY A 120 2.47 9.43 12.14
CA GLY A 120 1.95 10.30 13.21
C GLY A 120 2.11 9.84 14.66
N LYS A 121 2.79 8.72 14.99
CA LYS A 121 2.83 8.22 16.40
C LYS A 121 4.21 7.92 17.00
N ARG A 122 5.34 8.33 16.39
CA ARG A 122 6.67 8.06 16.97
C ARG A 122 7.65 9.25 17.08
N GLN A 123 7.16 10.49 17.13
CA GLN A 123 8.01 11.63 17.50
C GLN A 123 7.40 12.55 18.59
N GLU A 124 6.64 12.01 19.52
CA GLU A 124 6.43 12.69 20.82
C GLU A 124 6.41 11.62 21.92
N GLY A 125 7.54 11.39 22.60
CA GLY A 125 7.52 10.50 23.77
C GLY A 125 8.83 9.98 24.34
N GLN A 126 10.01 10.21 23.74
CA GLN A 126 11.28 9.75 24.35
C GLN A 126 12.46 10.68 24.06
N VAL A 127 12.40 11.94 24.52
CA VAL A 127 13.59 12.68 24.95
C VAL A 127 13.18 13.60 26.11
N GLN A 128 13.24 13.07 27.34
CA GLN A 128 13.49 13.77 28.62
C GLN A 128 12.88 12.98 29.78
N GLN A 129 13.69 12.12 30.42
CA GLN A 129 13.92 12.10 31.87
C GLN A 129 14.74 10.86 32.21
N GLU A 130 16.04 10.96 31.93
CA GLU A 130 17.09 10.31 32.72
C GLU A 130 17.93 11.47 33.27
N GLU A 131 17.45 12.08 34.36
CA GLU A 131 18.25 12.88 35.29
C GLU A 131 17.37 13.19 36.52
N GLN A 132 17.26 12.20 37.41
CA GLN A 132 17.34 12.33 38.87
C GLN A 132 17.13 10.98 39.55
#